data_AF-A0A0J9BFE5-F1
#
_entry.id   AF-A0A0J9BFE5-F1
#
_cell.length_a   1.000
_cell.length_b   1.000
_cell.length_c   1.000
_cell.angle_alpha   90.00
_cell.angle_beta   90.00
_cell.angle_gamma   90.00
#
_symmetry.space_group_name_H-M   'P 1'
#
loop_
_entity.id
_entity.type
_entity.pdbx_description
1 polymer ?
#
loop_
_entity_poly.entity_id
_entity_poly.type
_entity_poly.pdbx_seq_one_letter_code
_entity_poly.pdbx_strand_id
1 'polypeptide(L)'
;MKAGIIRCMQTEDYCPGTTDFRMIREKKGAFEGIDEEIEVIGFINCGGCPGKKAVLRARELVKRGADTIVFASCIQKGTPIGYPCPFAKRMKEVIQMDLPDTVKYLDFTH
;
A
#
# COMPACT_ATOMS: atom_id res chain seq x y z
N MET A 1 -14.02 0.42 -5.10
CA MET A 1 -12.82 0.66 -4.28
C MET A 1 -11.83 1.49 -5.08
N LYS A 2 -11.27 2.53 -4.47
CA LYS A 2 -10.22 3.37 -5.04
C LYS A 2 -8.92 3.18 -4.27
N ALA A 3 -8.07 2.28 -4.77
CA ALA A 3 -6.87 1.82 -4.08
C ALA A 3 -5.66 2.75 -4.33
N GLY A 4 -5.12 3.32 -3.26
CA GLY A 4 -3.80 3.94 -3.24
C GLY A 4 -2.77 3.00 -2.63
N ILE A 5 -1.77 2.58 -3.40
CA ILE A 5 -0.83 1.53 -2.99
C ILE A 5 0.50 2.14 -2.58
N ILE A 6 0.97 1.78 -1.40
CA ILE A 6 2.28 2.17 -0.86
C ILE A 6 3.20 0.93 -0.82
N ARG A 7 4.34 1.02 -1.48
CA ARG A 7 5.37 -0.04 -1.53
C ARG A 7 6.67 0.36 -0.82
N CYS A 8 7.56 -0.59 -0.58
CA CYS A 8 8.89 -0.31 -0.06
C CYS A 8 9.75 0.38 -1.12
N MET A 9 10.49 1.43 -0.72
CA MET A 9 11.48 2.09 -1.58
C MET A 9 12.67 1.17 -1.89
N GLN A 10 13.06 0.30 -0.95
CA GLN A 10 14.19 -0.62 -1.11
C GLN A 10 13.95 -1.74 -2.14
N THR A 11 12.71 -1.89 -2.64
CA THR A 11 12.40 -2.89 -3.66
C THR A 11 12.02 -2.29 -5.00
N GLU A 12 11.97 -0.96 -5.10
CA GLU A 12 11.39 -0.29 -6.27
C GLU A 12 12.25 -0.35 -7.53
N ASP A 13 13.55 -0.44 -7.34
CA ASP A 13 14.57 -0.50 -8.37
C ASP A 13 14.54 -1.80 -9.17
N TYR A 14 14.10 -2.91 -8.55
CA TYR A 14 14.08 -4.22 -9.21
C TYR A 14 12.68 -4.86 -9.33
N CYS A 15 11.76 -4.59 -8.40
CA CYS A 15 10.42 -5.16 -8.44
C CYS A 15 9.46 -4.15 -9.09
N PRO A 16 8.79 -4.46 -10.21
CA PRO A 16 7.86 -3.52 -10.86
C PRO A 16 6.45 -3.51 -10.23
N GLY A 17 6.14 -4.44 -9.30
CA GLY A 17 4.80 -4.58 -8.71
C GLY A 17 3.81 -5.39 -9.55
N THR A 18 4.26 -6.11 -10.59
CA THR A 18 3.39 -6.89 -11.50
C THR A 18 2.44 -7.84 -10.76
N THR A 19 2.91 -8.50 -9.71
CA THR A 19 2.05 -9.40 -8.90
C THR A 19 0.99 -8.62 -8.14
N ASP A 20 1.30 -7.42 -7.63
CA ASP A 20 0.33 -6.55 -6.95
C ASP A 20 -0.83 -6.22 -7.90
N PHE A 21 -0.51 -5.75 -9.11
CA PHE A 21 -1.52 -5.44 -10.13
C PHE A 21 -2.28 -6.67 -10.60
N ARG A 22 -1.63 -7.83 -10.70
CA ARG A 22 -2.30 -9.08 -11.05
C ARG A 22 -3.31 -9.49 -9.97
N MET A 23 -2.98 -9.37 -8.69
CA MET A 23 -3.91 -9.68 -7.60
C MET A 23 -5.12 -8.76 -7.59
N ILE A 24 -4.93 -7.48 -7.90
CA ILE A 24 -6.03 -6.52 -8.05
C ILE A 24 -6.94 -6.94 -9.20
N ARG A 25 -6.36 -7.19 -10.38
CA ARG A 25 -7.12 -7.58 -11.59
C ARG A 25 -7.89 -8.88 -11.39
N GLU A 26 -7.28 -9.85 -10.74
CA GLU A 26 -7.88 -11.17 -10.49
C GLU A 26 -8.72 -11.23 -9.21
N LYS A 27 -8.78 -10.15 -8.43
CA LYS A 27 -9.45 -10.07 -7.12
C LYS A 27 -9.03 -11.20 -6.17
N LYS A 28 -7.72 -11.38 -6.02
CA LYS A 28 -7.09 -12.42 -5.18
C LYS A 28 -6.27 -11.80 -4.04
N GLY A 29 -5.86 -12.62 -3.08
CA GLY A 29 -5.03 -12.16 -1.96
C GLY A 29 -5.81 -11.22 -1.06
N ALA A 30 -5.29 -10.00 -0.83
CA ALA A 30 -6.00 -9.03 0.00
C ALA A 30 -7.28 -8.46 -0.63
N PHE A 31 -7.53 -8.76 -1.91
CA PHE A 31 -8.67 -8.25 -2.67
C PHE A 31 -9.81 -9.26 -2.84
N GLU A 32 -9.72 -10.43 -2.21
CA GLU A 32 -10.78 -11.43 -2.22
C GLU A 32 -12.06 -10.90 -1.55
N GLY A 33 -13.22 -11.18 -2.17
CA GLY A 33 -14.52 -10.74 -1.67
C GLY A 33 -14.86 -9.26 -1.96
N ILE A 34 -14.01 -8.54 -2.69
CA ILE A 34 -14.34 -7.19 -3.17
C ILE A 34 -15.14 -7.30 -4.46
N ASP A 35 -16.46 -7.17 -4.37
CA ASP A 35 -17.36 -7.31 -5.54
C ASP A 35 -17.32 -6.10 -6.47
N GLU A 36 -17.06 -4.91 -5.91
CA GLU A 36 -16.94 -3.66 -6.67
C GLU A 36 -15.69 -3.60 -7.57
N GLU A 37 -15.68 -2.66 -8.52
CA GLU A 37 -14.50 -2.37 -9.32
C GLU A 37 -13.38 -1.78 -8.44
N ILE A 38 -12.13 -2.19 -8.72
CA ILE A 38 -10.95 -1.68 -8.03
C ILE A 38 -10.18 -0.78 -8.99
N GLU A 39 -10.28 0.53 -8.77
CA GLU A 39 -9.52 1.54 -9.49
C GLU A 39 -8.20 1.79 -8.74
N VAL A 40 -7.06 1.71 -9.44
CA VAL A 40 -5.76 2.07 -8.85
C VAL A 40 -5.51 3.56 -9.04
N ILE A 41 -5.60 4.32 -7.94
CA ILE A 41 -5.37 5.77 -7.93
C ILE A 41 -3.89 6.12 -8.00
N GLY A 42 -3.05 5.26 -7.42
CA GLY A 42 -1.61 5.44 -7.49
C GLY A 42 -0.84 4.29 -6.87
N PHE A 43 0.40 4.13 -7.34
CA PHE A 43 1.35 3.14 -6.85
C PHE A 43 2.67 3.86 -6.56
N ILE A 44 3.02 4.02 -5.29
CA ILE A 44 4.12 4.88 -4.86
C ILE A 44 4.95 4.25 -3.74
N ASN A 45 6.25 4.53 -3.69
CA ASN A 45 7.09 4.08 -2.59
C ASN A 45 6.80 4.82 -1.28
N CYS A 46 7.20 4.24 -0.15
CA CYS A 46 7.05 4.82 1.20
C CYS A 46 7.97 6.03 1.46
N GLY A 47 8.86 6.37 0.54
CA GLY A 47 9.82 7.47 0.63
C GLY A 47 11.05 7.19 1.51
N GLY A 48 11.33 5.92 1.79
CA GLY A 48 12.54 5.46 2.46
C GLY A 48 12.42 5.34 3.98
N CYS A 49 13.35 4.59 4.58
CA CYS A 49 13.41 4.37 6.02
C CYS A 49 13.69 5.70 6.76
N PRO A 50 13.00 5.99 7.89
CA PRO A 50 12.12 5.11 8.66
C PRO A 50 10.61 5.26 8.33
N GLY A 51 10.25 5.65 7.10
CA GLY A 51 8.86 5.76 6.65
C GLY A 51 8.19 7.13 6.89
N LYS A 52 8.95 8.16 7.28
CA LYS A 52 8.40 9.50 7.59
C LYS A 52 7.63 10.13 6.43
N LYS A 53 8.09 9.91 5.20
CA LYS A 53 7.46 10.46 3.99
C LYS A 53 6.17 9.71 3.61
N ALA A 54 5.92 8.52 4.14
CA ALA A 54 4.76 7.70 3.80
C ALA A 54 3.43 8.40 4.16
N VAL A 55 3.41 9.21 5.21
CA VAL A 55 2.26 10.06 5.58
C VAL A 55 1.91 11.03 4.45
N LEU A 56 2.92 11.74 3.93
CA LEU A 56 2.72 12.66 2.80
C LEU A 56 2.26 11.93 1.53
N ARG A 57 2.72 10.69 1.32
CA ARG A 57 2.26 9.85 0.20
C ARG A 57 0.80 9.45 0.37
N ALA A 58 0.42 9.00 1.56
CA ALA A 58 -0.94 8.60 1.87
C ALA A 58 -1.92 9.79 1.72
N ARG A 59 -1.55 10.98 2.23
CA ARG A 59 -2.32 12.22 2.03
C ARG A 59 -2.54 12.53 0.54
N GLU A 60 -1.48 12.45 -0.26
CA GLU A 60 -1.58 12.75 -1.69
C GLU A 60 -2.45 11.71 -2.43
N LEU A 61 -2.38 10.43 -2.06
CA LEU A 61 -3.26 9.39 -2.60
C LEU A 61 -4.73 9.67 -2.27
N VAL A 62 -5.05 9.97 -1.01
CA VAL A 62 -6.42 10.30 -0.57
C VAL A 62 -6.91 11.58 -1.25
N LYS A 63 -6.07 12.62 -1.34
CA LYS A 63 -6.39 13.87 -2.06
C LYS A 63 -6.74 13.61 -3.53
N ARG A 64 -6.12 12.61 -4.16
CA ARG A 64 -6.41 12.19 -5.54
C ARG A 64 -7.61 11.25 -5.68
N GLY A 65 -8.27 10.92 -4.57
CA GLY A 65 -9.50 10.13 -4.55
C GLY A 65 -9.34 8.69 -4.08
N ALA A 66 -8.19 8.29 -3.52
CA ALA A 66 -8.09 6.98 -2.89
C ALA A 66 -8.98 6.92 -1.63
N ASP A 67 -9.85 5.91 -1.57
CA ASP A 67 -10.66 5.59 -0.39
C ASP A 67 -10.02 4.51 0.48
N THR A 68 -9.02 3.81 -0.06
CA THR A 68 -8.34 2.68 0.58
C THR A 68 -6.84 2.81 0.38
N ILE A 69 -6.07 2.75 1.47
CA ILE A 69 -4.62 2.65 1.43
C ILE A 69 -4.20 1.18 1.54
N VAL A 70 -3.43 0.71 0.56
CA VAL A 70 -2.93 -0.66 0.50
C VAL A 70 -1.42 -0.66 0.72
N PHE A 71 -0.95 -1.32 1.76
CA PHE A 71 0.48 -1.59 1.92
C PHE A 71 0.84 -2.81 1.07
N ALA A 72 1.75 -2.66 0.11
CA ALA A 72 2.19 -3.79 -0.70
C ALA A 72 2.93 -4.83 0.15
N SER A 73 2.91 -6.10 -0.27
CA SER A 73 3.48 -7.21 0.50
C SER A 73 4.97 -7.03 0.85
N CYS A 74 5.73 -6.26 0.08
CA CYS A 74 7.11 -5.91 0.41
C CYS A 74 7.29 -5.12 1.72
N ILE A 75 6.26 -4.43 2.22
CA ILE A 75 6.33 -3.70 3.48
C ILE A 75 6.07 -4.65 4.65
N GLN A 76 4.91 -5.31 4.67
CA GLN A 76 4.50 -6.10 5.85
C GLN A 76 4.95 -7.56 5.81
N LYS A 77 4.92 -8.20 4.64
CA LYS A 77 5.36 -9.60 4.47
C LYS A 77 6.84 -9.72 4.10
N GLY A 78 7.45 -8.65 3.60
CA GLY A 78 8.86 -8.63 3.18
C GLY A 78 9.14 -9.28 1.83
N THR A 79 8.13 -9.74 1.10
CA THR A 79 8.30 -10.33 -0.24
C THR A 79 8.68 -9.26 -1.26
N PRO A 80 9.70 -9.42 -2.12
CA PRO A 80 10.45 -10.66 -2.39
C PRO A 80 11.71 -10.91 -1.56
N ILE A 81 12.21 -9.93 -0.81
CA ILE A 81 13.51 -10.01 -0.12
C ILE A 81 13.49 -11.01 1.06
N GLY A 82 12.31 -11.33 1.58
CA GLY A 82 12.16 -12.11 2.82
C GLY A 82 12.47 -11.28 4.08
N TYR A 83 12.51 -9.96 3.94
CA TYR A 83 12.82 -9.03 5.03
C TYR A 83 11.68 -8.02 5.21
N PRO A 84 10.74 -8.26 6.15
CA PRO A 84 9.68 -7.30 6.48
C PRO A 84 10.23 -5.97 6.96
N CYS A 85 9.53 -4.88 6.65
CA CYS A 85 9.94 -3.55 7.09
C CYS A 85 9.82 -3.44 8.62
N PRO A 86 10.89 -3.10 9.35
CA PRO A 86 10.84 -2.96 10.81
C PRO A 86 9.98 -1.77 11.25
N PHE A 87 9.69 -0.85 10.33
CA PHE A 87 8.86 0.33 10.59
C PHE A 87 7.40 0.17 10.13
N ALA A 88 7.00 -0.98 9.58
CA ALA A 88 5.67 -1.19 9.00
C ALA A 88 4.54 -0.82 9.97
N LYS A 89 4.59 -1.35 11.20
CA LYS A 89 3.59 -1.08 12.24
C LYS A 89 3.48 0.41 12.56
N ARG A 90 4.60 1.05 12.89
CA ARG A 90 4.62 2.48 13.25
C ARG A 90 4.22 3.37 12.08
N MET A 91 4.62 3.02 10.87
CA MET A 91 4.26 3.74 9.65
C MET A 91 2.75 3.71 9.43
N LYS A 92 2.12 2.53 9.54
CA LYS A 92 0.66 2.38 9.45
C LYS A 92 -0.05 3.20 10.52
N GLU A 93 0.36 3.07 11.78
CA GLU A 93 -0.24 3.80 12.90
C GLU A 93 -0.26 5.32 12.65
N VAL A 94 0.86 5.90 12.24
CA VAL A 94 0.95 7.35 12.01
C VAL A 94 0.11 7.76 10.79
N ILE A 95 0.01 6.93 9.75
CA ILE A 95 -0.88 7.20 8.61
C ILE A 95 -2.34 7.15 9.04
N GLN A 96 -2.73 6.19 9.89
CA GLN A 96 -4.09 6.07 10.40
C GLN A 96 -4.49 7.24 11.30
N MET A 97 -3.57 7.73 12.13
CA MET A 97 -3.80 8.92 12.96
C MET A 97 -3.93 10.22 12.16
N ASP A 98 -3.40 10.24 10.94
CA ASP A 98 -3.32 11.44 10.11
C ASP A 98 -4.49 11.58 9.11
N LEU A 99 -5.05 10.46 8.66
CA LEU A 99 -6.10 10.42 7.65
C LEU A 99 -7.50 10.35 8.27
N PRO A 100 -8.56 10.74 7.53
CA PRO A 100 -9.94 10.59 8.01
C PRO A 100 -10.30 9.12 8.28
N ASP A 101 -11.14 8.88 9.29
CA ASP A 101 -11.61 7.54 9.69
C ASP A 101 -12.37 6.78 8.59
N THR A 102 -12.80 7.47 7.53
CA THR A 102 -13.45 6.87 6.36
C THR A 102 -12.48 6.07 5.48
N VAL A 103 -11.17 6.28 5.62
CA VAL A 103 -10.15 5.59 4.82
C VAL A 103 -9.99 4.15 5.30
N LYS A 104 -10.06 3.19 4.37
CA LYS A 104 -9.84 1.77 4.65
C LYS A 104 -8.37 1.41 4.48
N TYR A 105 -7.95 0.30 5.08
CA TYR A 105 -6.55 -0.16 5.02
C TYR A 105 -6.46 -1.65 4.70
N LEU A 106 -5.60 -1.99 3.74
CA LEU A 106 -5.18 -3.37 3.46
C LEU A 106 -3.69 -3.51 3.76
N ASP A 107 -3.33 -4.60 4.43
CA ASP A 107 -2.01 -4.81 5.01
C ASP A 107 -1.01 -5.52 4.08
N PHE A 108 -1.51 -6.07 2.97
CA PHE A 108 -0.70 -6.73 1.95
C PHE A 108 -1.45 -6.69 0.61
N THR A 109 -0.80 -7.16 -0.45
CA THR A 109 -1.39 -7.32 -1.79
C THR A 109 -1.56 -8.80 -2.15
N HIS A 110 -0.51 -9.58 -1.91
CA HIS A 110 -0.44 -11.05 -2.11
C HIS A 110 0.17 -11.77 -0.91
#